data_AF-A0A556P7H3-F1
#
_entry.id   AF-A0A556P7H3-F1
#
_cell.length_a   1.000
_cell.length_b   1.000
_cell.length_c   1.000
_cell.angle_alpha   90.00
_cell.angle_beta   90.00
_cell.angle_gamma   90.00
#
_symmetry.space_group_name_H-M   'P 1'
#
loop_
_entity.id
_entity.type
_entity.pdbx_description
1 polymer ?
#
loop_
_entity_poly.entity_id
_entity_poly.type
_entity_poly.pdbx_seq_one_letter_code
_entity_poly.pdbx_strand_id
1 'polypeptide(L)'
;MRTPARSFLFMGMFILMNSYFVLTSYSSENDESKFTLNLSAKESALAKKSDITLVDSIEDYDIELASLSTEAYRQFEIKTVIATSYTAGVESTGKSPGHPNYGITFSGLEVQRDELSTIAADPEFLPLGSVLYIPNYGYGIVADTGSAIKGNKIDLYYETVDEVFSQWGKKEIDVFLIEEGEGQLTEEEFDQWSKKIETGNLPTFQESL
;
A
#
# COMPACT_ATOMS: atom_id res chain seq x y z
N MET A 1 15.45 43.09 -32.42
CA MET A 1 15.18 42.66 -31.03
C MET A 1 13.73 42.98 -30.68
N ARG A 2 12.86 41.96 -30.68
CA ARG A 2 11.59 41.85 -29.94
C ARG A 2 11.08 40.41 -30.17
N THR A 3 10.93 39.67 -29.08
CA THR A 3 10.50 38.26 -28.99
C THR A 3 9.01 38.10 -29.33
N PRO A 4 8.55 36.88 -29.68
CA PRO A 4 7.17 36.64 -30.10
C PRO A 4 6.22 36.46 -28.89
N ALA A 5 4.97 36.87 -29.10
CA ALA A 5 3.86 36.69 -28.18
C ALA A 5 3.14 35.35 -28.41
N ARG A 6 2.58 34.85 -27.32
CA ARG A 6 1.89 33.58 -27.06
C ARG A 6 0.67 33.31 -27.95
N SER A 7 0.44 32.03 -28.26
CA SER A 7 -0.90 31.42 -28.21
C SER A 7 -0.76 29.88 -28.23
N PHE A 8 -0.87 29.25 -27.06
CA PHE A 8 -1.07 27.80 -26.96
C PHE A 8 -2.58 27.57 -26.83
N LEU A 9 -3.17 26.96 -27.86
CA LEU A 9 -4.55 26.51 -27.84
C LEU A 9 -4.60 25.22 -26.99
N PHE A 10 -5.25 25.29 -25.83
CA PHE A 10 -5.65 24.12 -25.05
C PHE A 10 -6.77 23.40 -25.82
N MET A 11 -6.52 22.19 -26.30
CA MET A 11 -7.55 21.35 -26.92
C MET A 11 -7.79 20.10 -26.05
N GLY A 12 -8.94 20.11 -25.36
CA GLY A 12 -9.78 18.94 -25.10
C GLY A 12 -9.23 17.83 -24.19
N MET A 13 -9.47 17.96 -22.88
CA MET A 13 -9.49 16.87 -21.92
C MET A 13 -10.73 16.00 -22.18
N PHE A 14 -10.56 14.82 -22.77
CA PHE A 14 -11.61 13.80 -22.89
C PHE A 14 -11.51 12.83 -21.71
N ILE A 15 -12.56 12.82 -20.89
CA ILE A 15 -12.78 11.91 -19.77
C ILE A 15 -13.07 10.52 -20.32
N LEU A 16 -12.35 9.49 -19.86
CA LEU A 16 -12.81 8.11 -19.94
C LEU A 16 -12.72 7.46 -18.55
N MET A 17 -13.88 7.38 -17.91
CA MET A 17 -14.17 6.39 -16.88
C MET A 17 -14.11 5.01 -17.52
N ASN A 18 -13.30 4.09 -17.00
CA ASN A 18 -13.46 2.67 -17.27
C ASN A 18 -13.78 1.94 -15.97
N SER A 19 -15.04 1.54 -15.87
CA SER A 19 -15.51 0.45 -15.00
C SER A 19 -14.89 -0.86 -15.47
N TYR A 20 -14.37 -1.68 -14.56
CA TYR A 20 -14.57 -3.13 -14.67
C TYR A 20 -14.87 -3.74 -13.31
N PHE A 21 -15.87 -4.60 -13.38
CA PHE A 21 -16.69 -5.22 -12.34
C PHE A 21 -16.45 -6.74 -12.49
N VAL A 22 -16.59 -7.49 -11.38
CA VAL A 22 -16.73 -8.96 -11.25
C VAL A 22 -15.42 -9.78 -11.39
N LEU A 23 -15.05 -10.76 -10.54
CA LEU A 23 -15.78 -11.64 -9.62
C LEU A 23 -15.11 -11.77 -8.25
N THR A 24 -15.90 -11.49 -7.20
CA THR A 24 -15.84 -12.21 -5.93
C THR A 24 -16.46 -13.61 -6.09
N SER A 25 -15.82 -14.65 -5.54
CA SER A 25 -16.56 -15.82 -5.05
C SER A 25 -16.02 -16.22 -3.68
N TYR A 26 -16.78 -15.84 -2.67
CA TYR A 26 -16.75 -16.36 -1.31
C TYR A 26 -17.19 -17.83 -1.30
N SER A 27 -16.43 -18.74 -0.70
CA SER A 27 -16.89 -19.63 0.38
C SER A 27 -15.81 -20.64 0.78
N SER A 28 -15.83 -20.95 2.06
CA SER A 28 -15.09 -21.95 2.82
C SER A 28 -14.91 -23.31 2.16
N GLU A 29 -13.77 -23.93 2.51
CA GLU A 29 -13.44 -25.36 2.66
C GLU A 29 -12.16 -25.76 1.91
N ASN A 30 -11.22 -26.28 2.71
CA ASN A 30 -9.91 -26.80 2.33
C ASN A 30 -10.04 -27.90 1.26
N ASP A 31 -9.54 -27.65 0.05
CA ASP A 31 -9.34 -28.71 -0.94
C ASP A 31 -8.15 -28.39 -1.86
N GLU A 32 -7.00 -29.01 -1.59
CA GLU A 32 -5.75 -28.87 -2.36
C GLU A 32 -5.87 -29.35 -3.82
N SER A 33 -6.96 -30.02 -4.19
CA SER A 33 -7.17 -30.57 -5.54
C SER A 33 -7.47 -29.54 -6.63
N LYS A 34 -7.78 -28.28 -6.27
CA LYS A 34 -8.08 -27.22 -7.26
C LYS A 34 -6.85 -26.47 -7.78
N PHE A 35 -5.72 -26.55 -7.08
CA PHE A 35 -4.48 -25.88 -7.50
C PHE A 35 -3.82 -26.57 -8.70
N THR A 36 -3.95 -27.89 -8.79
CA THR A 36 -3.33 -28.70 -9.86
C THR A 36 -4.09 -28.63 -11.19
N LEU A 37 -5.42 -28.46 -11.17
CA LEU A 37 -6.21 -28.30 -12.40
C LEU A 37 -5.92 -26.99 -13.13
N ASN A 38 -5.61 -25.92 -12.40
CA ASN A 38 -5.28 -24.62 -12.97
C ASN A 38 -3.88 -24.57 -13.60
N LEU A 39 -2.96 -25.45 -13.20
CA LEU A 39 -1.62 -25.54 -13.82
C LEU A 39 -1.66 -26.21 -15.19
N SER A 40 -2.43 -27.30 -15.32
CA SER A 40 -2.55 -28.05 -16.58
C SER A 40 -3.23 -27.25 -17.69
N ALA A 41 -4.24 -26.44 -17.35
CA ALA A 41 -4.86 -25.51 -18.30
C ALA A 41 -3.88 -24.42 -18.78
N LYS A 42 -2.98 -23.97 -17.90
CA LYS A 42 -1.96 -22.92 -18.18
C LYS A 42 -0.87 -23.41 -19.13
N GLU A 43 -0.42 -24.66 -19.00
CA GLU A 43 0.53 -25.28 -19.95
C GLU A 43 -0.08 -25.47 -21.34
N SER A 44 -1.38 -25.79 -21.43
CA SER A 44 -2.08 -25.96 -22.72
C SER A 44 -2.28 -24.64 -23.48
N ALA A 45 -2.39 -23.52 -22.76
CA ALA A 45 -2.43 -22.18 -23.35
C ALA A 45 -1.04 -21.75 -23.88
N LEU A 46 0.03 -22.21 -23.23
CA LEU A 46 1.42 -21.88 -23.59
C LEU A 46 1.90 -22.64 -24.84
N ALA A 47 1.39 -23.85 -25.10
CA ALA A 47 1.79 -24.65 -26.26
C ALA A 47 1.10 -24.28 -27.58
N LYS A 48 0.10 -23.39 -27.58
CA LYS A 48 -0.71 -23.08 -28.80
C LYS A 48 -0.39 -21.73 -29.45
N LYS A 49 0.60 -20.98 -28.98
CA LYS A 49 0.95 -19.63 -29.48
C LYS A 49 2.27 -19.65 -30.26
N SER A 50 2.38 -20.45 -31.32
CA SER A 50 3.57 -20.51 -32.19
C SER A 50 3.40 -19.89 -33.58
N ASP A 51 2.29 -19.21 -33.87
CA ASP A 51 2.14 -18.47 -35.13
C ASP A 51 1.37 -17.17 -34.84
N ILE A 52 2.07 -16.03 -34.83
CA ILE A 52 1.62 -14.68 -35.25
C ILE A 52 2.76 -13.69 -34.96
N THR A 53 3.15 -12.96 -35.99
CA THR A 53 4.20 -11.93 -36.06
C THR A 53 3.61 -10.54 -35.78
N LEU A 54 4.27 -9.77 -34.88
CA LEU A 54 4.52 -8.31 -34.85
C LEU A 54 3.36 -7.33 -35.19
N VAL A 55 2.94 -6.31 -34.42
CA VAL A 55 3.25 -5.65 -33.13
C VAL A 55 2.03 -4.76 -32.80
N ASP A 56 1.68 -4.55 -31.54
CA ASP A 56 1.18 -3.26 -30.98
C ASP A 56 0.97 -3.46 -29.47
N SER A 57 2.05 -3.44 -28.67
CA SER A 57 2.64 -2.23 -28.04
C SER A 57 2.06 -1.82 -26.68
N ILE A 58 1.39 -2.71 -25.96
CA ILE A 58 1.13 -2.65 -24.51
C ILE A 58 1.16 -4.12 -24.01
N GLU A 59 1.58 -4.42 -22.78
CA GLU A 59 1.43 -5.72 -22.07
C GLU A 59 2.66 -6.64 -21.83
N ASP A 60 3.90 -6.28 -22.21
CA ASP A 60 5.06 -7.10 -21.79
C ASP A 60 5.84 -6.49 -20.60
N TYR A 61 5.88 -5.16 -20.47
CA TYR A 61 6.67 -4.51 -19.41
C TYR A 61 5.99 -4.56 -18.03
N ASP A 62 4.66 -4.46 -17.99
CA ASP A 62 3.90 -4.49 -16.73
C ASP A 62 3.90 -5.88 -16.07
N ILE A 63 4.01 -6.96 -16.85
CA ILE A 63 4.02 -8.34 -16.32
C ILE A 63 5.40 -8.66 -15.73
N GLU A 64 6.48 -8.26 -16.40
CA GLU A 64 7.84 -8.50 -15.90
C GLU A 64 8.11 -7.70 -14.61
N LEU A 65 7.67 -6.44 -14.55
CA LEU A 65 7.77 -5.61 -13.34
C LEU A 65 6.89 -6.12 -12.19
N ALA A 66 5.65 -6.53 -12.46
CA ALA A 66 4.79 -7.15 -11.44
C ALA A 66 5.34 -8.49 -10.95
N SER A 67 6.05 -9.24 -11.80
CA SER A 67 6.69 -10.50 -11.41
C SER A 67 7.98 -10.29 -10.60
N LEU A 68 8.81 -9.31 -10.96
CA LEU A 68 10.01 -8.92 -10.22
C LEU A 68 9.68 -8.29 -8.86
N SER A 69 8.61 -7.48 -8.81
CA SER A 69 8.02 -6.96 -7.56
C SER A 69 7.19 -8.01 -6.82
N THR A 70 7.06 -9.23 -7.34
CA THR A 70 6.57 -10.37 -6.55
C THR A 70 7.77 -11.12 -5.97
N GLU A 71 8.81 -11.38 -6.77
CA GLU A 71 10.00 -12.13 -6.37
C GLU A 71 10.82 -11.47 -5.26
N ALA A 72 11.01 -10.16 -5.33
CA ALA A 72 11.70 -9.38 -4.28
C ALA A 72 11.02 -9.47 -2.91
N TYR A 73 9.73 -9.83 -2.88
CA TYR A 73 8.92 -9.88 -1.65
C TYR A 73 8.51 -11.28 -1.24
N ARG A 74 8.84 -12.32 -2.03
CA ARG A 74 8.70 -13.72 -1.62
C ARG A 74 9.52 -14.06 -0.37
N GLN A 75 10.52 -13.24 -0.06
CA GLN A 75 11.33 -13.39 1.15
C GLN A 75 10.67 -12.84 2.40
N PHE A 76 9.68 -11.94 2.26
CA PHE A 76 9.00 -11.32 3.39
C PHE A 76 7.78 -12.14 3.79
N GLU A 77 7.48 -12.13 5.09
CA GLU A 77 6.25 -12.73 5.59
C GLU A 77 5.04 -11.90 5.12
N ILE A 78 4.02 -12.57 4.61
CA ILE A 78 2.75 -11.93 4.23
C ILE A 78 1.81 -12.03 5.43
N LYS A 79 1.25 -10.89 5.84
CA LYS A 79 0.18 -10.81 6.84
C LYS A 79 -1.10 -10.34 6.15
N THR A 80 -2.19 -11.07 6.33
CA THR A 80 -3.52 -10.60 5.90
C THR A 80 -4.14 -9.75 6.99
N VAL A 81 -4.44 -8.49 6.68
CA VAL A 81 -4.92 -7.50 7.64
C VAL A 81 -6.21 -6.82 7.16
N ILE A 82 -6.99 -6.35 8.11
CA ILE A 82 -8.11 -5.45 7.87
C ILE A 82 -7.59 -4.02 8.00
N ALA A 83 -7.49 -3.29 6.89
CA ALA A 83 -7.04 -1.90 6.90
C ALA A 83 -8.23 -0.93 7.00
N THR A 84 -8.11 0.01 7.93
CA THR A 84 -8.94 1.22 8.03
C THR A 84 -8.08 2.47 7.85
N SER A 85 -8.69 3.65 7.94
CA SER A 85 -7.98 4.91 7.79
C SER A 85 -8.46 5.92 8.82
N TYR A 86 -7.56 6.76 9.28
CA TYR A 86 -7.81 7.78 10.29
C TYR A 86 -7.00 9.05 10.03
N THR A 87 -7.39 10.13 10.70
CA THR A 87 -6.67 11.42 10.71
C THR A 87 -6.32 11.79 12.15
N ALA A 88 -5.56 12.87 12.34
CA ALA A 88 -5.31 13.44 13.66
C ALA A 88 -6.54 14.16 14.25
N GLY A 89 -7.54 14.43 13.42
CA GLY A 89 -8.67 15.33 13.71
C GLY A 89 -9.64 14.82 14.77
N VAL A 90 -10.61 15.66 15.10
CA VAL A 90 -11.65 15.40 16.12
C VAL A 90 -12.49 14.18 15.75
N GLU A 91 -12.72 13.96 14.46
CA GLU A 91 -13.46 12.83 13.89
C GLU A 91 -12.87 11.46 14.23
N SER A 92 -11.55 11.38 14.40
CA SER A 92 -10.83 10.14 14.69
C SER A 92 -10.34 10.07 16.13
N THR A 93 -9.78 11.17 16.65
CA THR A 93 -9.10 11.18 17.96
C THR A 93 -9.85 11.97 19.04
N GLY A 94 -10.87 12.75 18.66
CA GLY A 94 -11.54 13.69 19.56
C GLY A 94 -10.73 14.95 19.91
N LYS A 95 -9.55 15.14 19.31
CA LYS A 95 -8.63 16.25 19.63
C LYS A 95 -8.60 17.30 18.52
N SER A 96 -8.44 18.56 18.89
CA SER A 96 -8.25 19.68 17.96
C SER A 96 -6.78 20.13 17.90
N PRO A 97 -6.34 20.86 16.85
CA PRO A 97 -4.93 21.27 16.69
C PRO A 97 -4.28 22.03 17.87
N GLY A 98 -5.06 22.56 18.80
CA GLY A 98 -4.55 23.22 20.01
C GLY A 98 -4.38 22.30 21.23
N HIS A 99 -4.72 21.01 21.11
CA HIS A 99 -4.61 20.05 22.19
C HIS A 99 -3.16 19.55 22.32
N PRO A 100 -2.58 19.41 23.52
CA PRO A 100 -1.16 19.05 23.70
C PRO A 100 -0.79 17.69 23.09
N ASN A 101 -1.75 16.77 22.99
CA ASN A 101 -1.56 15.45 22.39
C ASN A 101 -2.19 15.33 20.99
N TYR A 102 -2.45 16.43 20.31
CA TYR A 102 -2.93 16.42 18.92
C TYR A 102 -1.84 15.90 18.00
N GLY A 103 -2.17 14.91 17.17
CA GLY A 103 -1.20 14.28 16.27
C GLY A 103 -0.08 13.49 16.96
N ILE A 104 -0.16 13.23 18.26
CA ILE A 104 0.85 12.43 18.98
C ILE A 104 0.40 10.98 19.04
N THR A 105 1.21 10.08 18.49
CA THR A 105 1.05 8.62 18.51
C THR A 105 1.38 8.02 19.87
N PHE A 106 1.03 6.74 20.08
CA PHE A 106 1.37 6.02 21.31
C PHE A 106 2.88 5.94 21.58
N SER A 107 3.73 5.85 20.56
CA SER A 107 5.19 5.87 20.72
C SER A 107 5.72 7.23 21.20
N GLY A 108 4.93 8.30 21.06
CA GLY A 108 5.33 9.67 21.37
C GLY A 108 5.79 10.48 20.14
N LEU A 109 5.82 9.86 18.96
CA LEU A 109 6.11 10.55 17.70
C LEU A 109 4.88 11.33 17.21
N GLU A 110 5.12 12.39 16.45
CA GLU A 110 4.07 13.03 15.66
C GLU A 110 3.64 12.09 14.52
N VAL A 111 2.35 12.11 14.18
CA VAL A 111 1.83 11.41 13.02
C VAL A 111 2.47 11.95 11.75
N GLN A 112 2.86 11.05 10.85
CA GLN A 112 3.54 11.42 9.60
C GLN A 112 2.94 10.67 8.41
N ARG A 113 2.76 11.39 7.30
CA ARG A 113 2.37 10.87 5.99
C ARG A 113 3.44 11.23 4.97
N ASP A 114 4.32 10.29 4.66
CA ASP A 114 5.41 10.45 3.70
C ASP A 114 5.77 9.08 3.07
N GLU A 115 6.94 8.96 2.44
CA GLU A 115 7.51 7.68 1.98
C GLU A 115 7.48 6.60 3.06
N LEU A 116 7.78 6.99 4.31
CA LEU A 116 7.47 6.24 5.53
C LEU A 116 6.36 6.95 6.30
N SER A 117 5.25 6.26 6.54
CA SER A 117 4.12 6.80 7.27
C SER A 117 3.92 6.11 8.61
N THR A 118 3.42 6.83 9.61
CA THR A 118 3.04 6.24 10.90
C THR A 118 1.70 5.52 10.78
N ILE A 119 1.61 4.30 11.28
CA ILE A 119 0.36 3.51 11.31
C ILE A 119 0.03 3.04 12.72
N ALA A 120 -1.25 2.71 12.95
CA ALA A 120 -1.70 2.08 14.19
C ALA A 120 -1.95 0.58 14.00
N ALA A 121 -1.56 -0.23 14.99
CA ALA A 121 -1.83 -1.66 15.02
C ALA A 121 -2.05 -2.18 16.45
N ASP A 122 -2.36 -3.47 16.57
CA ASP A 122 -2.39 -4.15 17.86
C ASP A 122 -0.98 -4.70 18.20
N PRO A 123 -0.34 -4.28 19.31
CA PRO A 123 1.03 -4.70 19.64
C PRO A 123 1.22 -6.21 19.84
N GLU A 124 0.15 -6.95 20.16
CA GLU A 124 0.19 -8.41 20.26
C GLU A 124 0.27 -9.11 18.90
N PHE A 125 -0.14 -8.41 17.82
CA PHE A 125 -0.11 -8.92 16.45
C PHE A 125 1.05 -8.31 15.64
N LEU A 126 1.28 -7.01 15.79
CA LEU A 126 2.37 -6.26 15.19
C LEU A 126 2.95 -5.31 16.25
N PRO A 127 4.10 -5.66 16.86
CA PRO A 127 4.74 -4.81 17.86
C PRO A 127 5.07 -3.42 17.32
N LEU A 128 5.14 -2.41 18.20
CA LEU A 128 5.64 -1.09 17.82
C LEU A 128 7.04 -1.22 17.19
N GLY A 129 7.29 -0.39 16.17
CA GLY A 129 8.49 -0.42 15.35
C GLY A 129 8.42 -1.39 14.16
N SER A 130 7.39 -2.24 14.06
CA SER A 130 7.25 -3.12 12.89
C SER A 130 7.09 -2.31 11.62
N VAL A 131 7.83 -2.66 10.57
CA VAL A 131 7.80 -1.99 9.28
C VAL A 131 7.11 -2.87 8.26
N LEU A 132 6.10 -2.30 7.62
CA LEU A 132 5.29 -2.94 6.60
C LEU A 132 5.46 -2.22 5.28
N TYR A 133 5.37 -2.98 4.19
CA TYR A 133 4.90 -2.40 2.95
C TYR A 133 3.42 -2.71 2.73
N ILE A 134 2.65 -1.66 2.43
CA ILE A 134 1.22 -1.69 2.24
C ILE A 134 0.91 -1.27 0.80
N PRO A 135 0.40 -2.19 -0.05
CA PRO A 135 0.10 -1.87 -1.44
C PRO A 135 -0.84 -0.67 -1.59
N ASN A 136 -0.53 0.25 -2.51
CA ASN A 136 -1.23 1.52 -2.76
C ASN A 136 -1.21 2.54 -1.59
N TYR A 137 -0.42 2.29 -0.54
CA TYR A 137 -0.22 3.24 0.57
C TYR A 137 1.24 3.65 0.70
N GLY A 138 2.16 2.68 0.64
CA GLY A 138 3.60 2.86 0.83
C GLY A 138 4.13 2.11 2.05
N TYR A 139 5.28 2.55 2.57
CA TYR A 139 5.82 1.99 3.80
C TYR A 139 5.11 2.55 5.02
N GLY A 140 4.78 1.67 5.96
CA GLY A 140 4.16 2.01 7.23
C GLY A 140 4.99 1.47 8.39
N ILE A 141 5.24 2.30 9.39
CA ILE A 141 5.84 1.86 10.66
C ILE A 141 4.83 1.95 11.80
N VAL A 142 4.71 0.87 12.57
CA VAL A 142 3.77 0.80 13.69
C VAL A 142 4.26 1.73 14.81
N ALA A 143 3.65 2.91 14.89
CA ALA A 143 3.98 3.94 15.87
C ALA A 143 2.84 4.15 16.87
N ASP A 144 1.62 3.76 16.51
CA ASP A 144 0.42 4.05 17.29
C ASP A 144 -0.37 2.79 17.67
N THR A 145 -1.26 2.94 18.64
CA THR A 145 -2.20 1.90 19.06
C THR A 145 -3.59 2.50 19.23
N GLY A 146 -4.63 1.67 19.04
CA GLY A 146 -6.02 2.10 19.19
C GLY A 146 -6.84 1.09 19.97
N SER A 147 -7.79 1.58 20.77
CA SER A 147 -8.71 0.70 21.52
C SER A 147 -9.57 -0.17 20.59
N ALA A 148 -9.90 0.34 19.40
CA ALA A 148 -10.66 -0.36 18.36
C ALA A 148 -9.78 -1.11 17.34
N ILE A 149 -8.45 -0.97 17.45
CA ILE A 149 -7.46 -1.60 16.56
C ILE A 149 -6.90 -2.81 17.30
N LYS A 150 -7.49 -3.98 17.01
CA LYS A 150 -7.26 -5.24 17.72
C LYS A 150 -7.14 -6.41 16.75
N GLY A 151 -6.27 -7.36 17.06
CA GLY A 151 -5.93 -8.48 16.20
C GLY A 151 -5.25 -8.03 14.90
N ASN A 152 -5.63 -8.63 13.78
CA ASN A 152 -5.08 -8.33 12.46
C ASN A 152 -5.62 -7.02 11.84
N LYS A 153 -6.01 -6.03 12.63
CA LYS A 153 -6.45 -4.74 12.13
C LYS A 153 -5.30 -3.73 12.15
N ILE A 154 -5.20 -2.93 11.09
CA ILE A 154 -4.32 -1.77 11.02
C ILE A 154 -5.11 -0.51 10.68
N ASP A 155 -4.65 0.65 11.14
CA ASP A 155 -5.21 1.96 10.82
C ASP A 155 -4.17 2.82 10.13
N LEU A 156 -4.48 3.27 8.91
CA LEU A 156 -3.58 4.03 8.06
C LEU A 156 -3.80 5.53 8.26
N TYR A 157 -2.75 6.25 8.62
CA TYR A 157 -2.83 7.70 8.81
C TYR A 157 -2.93 8.43 7.47
N TYR A 158 -3.78 9.44 7.42
CA TYR A 158 -3.89 10.43 6.35
C TYR A 158 -4.00 11.84 6.94
N GLU A 159 -3.53 12.84 6.19
CA GLU A 159 -3.56 14.23 6.65
C GLU A 159 -4.98 14.81 6.60
N THR A 160 -5.76 14.40 5.60
CA THR A 160 -7.08 14.98 5.35
C THR A 160 -8.19 13.94 5.33
N VAL A 161 -9.37 14.38 5.73
CA VAL A 161 -10.61 13.58 5.66
C VAL A 161 -10.98 13.25 4.20
N ASP A 162 -10.69 14.15 3.27
CA ASP A 162 -10.96 13.94 1.85
C ASP A 162 -10.09 12.81 1.27
N GLU A 163 -8.83 12.68 1.73
CA GLU A 163 -7.99 11.53 1.41
C GLU A 163 -8.59 10.25 1.97
N VAL A 164 -9.02 10.24 3.23
CA VAL A 164 -9.70 9.07 3.81
C VAL A 164 -10.91 8.65 2.96
N PHE A 165 -11.74 9.59 2.53
CA PHE A 165 -12.93 9.30 1.72
C PHE A 165 -12.63 8.84 0.30
N SER A 166 -11.58 9.39 -0.33
CA SER A 166 -11.17 9.00 -1.68
C SER A 166 -10.41 7.68 -1.70
N GLN A 167 -9.66 7.41 -0.63
CA GLN A 167 -8.70 6.33 -0.54
C GLN A 167 -9.21 5.06 0.11
N TRP A 168 -10.39 4.96 0.77
CA TRP A 168 -11.07 3.67 1.06
C TRP A 168 -12.30 3.71 2.00
N GLY A 169 -13.09 2.62 1.93
CA GLY A 169 -13.78 2.03 3.10
C GLY A 169 -13.03 0.77 3.58
N LYS A 170 -13.29 0.26 4.78
CA LYS A 170 -12.67 -0.95 5.37
C LYS A 170 -12.50 -2.08 4.33
N LYS A 171 -11.26 -2.55 4.09
CA LYS A 171 -11.04 -3.78 3.32
C LYS A 171 -9.90 -4.65 3.88
N GLU A 172 -9.86 -5.87 3.38
CA GLU A 172 -8.88 -6.88 3.72
C GLU A 172 -7.77 -6.85 2.65
N ILE A 173 -6.51 -6.78 3.09
CA ILE A 173 -5.33 -6.73 2.22
C ILE A 173 -4.22 -7.60 2.76
N ASP A 174 -3.40 -8.08 1.82
CA ASP A 174 -2.12 -8.67 2.14
C ASP A 174 -1.06 -7.57 2.20
N VAL A 175 -0.33 -7.54 3.32
CA VAL A 175 0.81 -6.65 3.55
C VAL A 175 2.08 -7.46 3.73
N PHE A 176 3.21 -6.85 3.42
CA PHE A 176 4.51 -7.50 3.54
C PHE A 176 5.20 -6.99 4.79
N LEU A 177 5.52 -7.89 5.72
CA LEU A 177 6.30 -7.58 6.92
C LEU A 177 7.78 -7.51 6.53
N ILE A 178 8.31 -6.29 6.53
CA ILE A 178 9.70 -6.00 6.15
C ILE A 178 10.62 -6.28 7.33
N GLU A 179 10.25 -5.79 8.51
CA GLU A 179 10.94 -6.04 9.77
C GLU A 179 9.93 -6.06 10.92
N GLU A 180 10.05 -7.04 11.81
CA GLU A 180 9.24 -7.10 13.04
C GLU A 180 9.84 -6.16 14.08
N GLY A 181 8.98 -5.39 14.74
CA GLY A 181 9.40 -4.43 15.76
C GLY A 181 9.71 -5.07 17.10
N GLU A 182 10.48 -4.35 17.92
CA GLU A 182 10.88 -4.79 19.26
C GLU A 182 9.87 -4.36 20.35
N GLY A 183 8.73 -3.80 19.95
CA GLY A 183 7.68 -3.33 20.88
C GLY A 183 7.92 -1.92 21.41
N GLN A 184 8.89 -1.19 20.86
CA GLN A 184 9.15 0.22 21.10
C GLN A 184 9.51 0.89 19.77
N LEU A 185 9.35 2.21 19.71
CA LEU A 185 9.79 3.01 18.56
C LEU A 185 10.27 4.37 19.06
N THR A 186 11.52 4.68 18.77
CA THR A 186 12.16 5.97 19.03
C THR A 186 12.22 6.83 17.77
N GLU A 187 12.43 8.14 17.94
CA GLU A 187 12.65 9.09 16.83
C GLU A 187 13.89 8.70 16.02
N GLU A 188 14.97 8.25 16.69
CA GLU A 188 16.19 7.80 16.01
C GLU A 188 15.96 6.57 15.12
N GLU A 189 15.16 5.60 15.57
CA GLU A 189 14.80 4.43 14.77
C GLU A 189 13.90 4.80 13.58
N PHE A 190 12.95 5.71 13.80
CA PHE A 190 12.11 6.25 12.74
C PHE A 190 12.96 6.94 11.66
N ASP A 191 13.85 7.84 12.05
CA ASP A 191 14.74 8.57 11.12
C ASP A 191 15.66 7.62 10.34
N GLN A 192 16.17 6.57 11.00
CA GLN A 192 16.97 5.55 10.33
C GLN A 192 16.18 4.83 9.24
N TRP A 193 14.92 4.49 9.51
CA TRP A 193 14.04 3.86 8.54
C TRP A 193 13.66 4.79 7.40
N SER A 194 13.30 6.04 7.70
CA SER A 194 13.03 7.06 6.67
C SER A 194 14.21 7.18 5.71
N LYS A 195 15.43 7.30 6.25
CA LYS A 195 16.65 7.38 5.45
C LYS A 195 16.93 6.09 4.65
N LYS A 196 16.67 4.91 5.19
CA LYS A 196 16.84 3.63 4.46
C LYS A 196 15.93 3.58 3.23
N ILE A 197 14.69 4.06 3.37
CA ILE A 197 13.70 4.13 2.29
C ILE A 197 14.13 5.16 1.24
N GLU A 198 14.46 6.39 1.66
CA GLU A 198 14.92 7.47 0.76
C GLU A 198 16.17 7.07 -0.04
N THR A 199 17.09 6.33 0.57
CA THR A 199 18.33 5.89 -0.09
C THR A 199 18.14 4.70 -1.04
N GLY A 200 16.93 4.15 -1.15
CA GLY A 200 16.62 3.04 -2.05
C GLY A 200 17.28 1.71 -1.67
N ASN A 201 17.71 1.57 -0.41
CA ASN A 201 18.30 0.32 0.10
C ASN A 201 17.23 -0.73 0.45
N LEU A 202 15.97 -0.41 0.20
CA LEU A 202 14.83 -1.31 0.26
C LEU A 202 14.21 -1.40 -1.14
N PRO A 203 13.62 -2.54 -1.49
CA PRO A 203 12.99 -2.69 -2.80
C PRO A 203 11.90 -1.61 -2.96
N THR A 204 12.13 -0.69 -3.88
CA THR A 204 11.25 0.45 -4.15
C THR A 204 10.15 0.00 -5.09
N PHE A 205 8.91 0.17 -4.66
CA PHE A 205 7.73 -0.14 -5.48
C PHE A 205 7.47 1.05 -6.39
N GLN A 206 7.99 1.00 -7.62
CA GLN A 206 7.52 1.93 -8.63
C GLN A 206 6.17 1.43 -9.13
N GLU A 207 5.09 2.13 -8.77
CA GLU A 207 3.83 2.02 -9.49
C GLU A 207 4.05 2.62 -10.89
N SER A 208 3.76 1.85 -11.94
CA SER A 208 3.78 2.35 -13.31
C SER A 208 2.65 3.37 -13.50
N LEU A 209 3.03 4.62 -13.85
CA LEU A 209 2.12 5.69 -14.28
C LEU A 209 1.49 5.41 -15.65
#